data_AF-J5GJZ1-F1
#
_entry.id   AF-J5GJZ1-F1
#
_cell.length_a   1.000
_cell.length_b   1.000
_cell.length_c   1.000
_cell.angle_alpha   90.00
_cell.angle_beta   90.00
_cell.angle_gamma   90.00
#
_symmetry.space_group_name_H-M   'P 1'
#
loop_
_entity.id
_entity.type
_entity.pdbx_description
1 polymer ?
#
loop_
_entity_poly.entity_id
_entity_poly.type
_entity_poly.pdbx_seq_one_letter_code
_entity_poly.pdbx_strand_id
1 'polypeptide(L)' 'MIGKELIILEIVHRYMEEYPNSTFYVDNGYTFRKHHIDAIYNMPEPDAEWIYKNPDKYKKESKH' A
#
# COMPACT_ATOMS: atom_id res chain seq x y z
N MET A 1 -1.02 3.00 19.87
CA MET A 1 -0.38 3.95 18.95
C MET A 1 -0.37 3.30 17.58
N ILE A 2 -1.03 3.91 16.60
CA ILE A 2 -0.93 3.48 15.20
C ILE A 2 0.51 3.77 14.75
N GLY A 3 1.24 2.78 14.24
CA GLY A 3 2.61 2.99 13.73
C GLY A 3 2.62 4.09 12.66
N LYS A 4 3.71 4.85 12.55
CA LYS A 4 3.80 5.96 11.58
C LYS A 4 3.51 5.48 10.15
N GLU A 5 3.89 4.25 9.85
CA GLU A 5 3.70 3.55 8.59
C GLU A 5 2.22 3.29 8.28
N LEU A 6 1.40 3.02 9.30
CA LEU A 6 -0.05 2.85 9.13
C LEU A 6 -0.76 4.20 8.94
N ILE A 7 -0.22 5.29 9.50
CA ILE A 7 -0.70 6.65 9.20
C ILE A 7 -0.40 7.01 7.74
N ILE A 8 0.81 6.69 7.25
CA ILE A 8 1.16 6.89 5.84
C ILE A 8 0.25 6.05 4.95
N LEU A 9 -0.02 4.79 5.32
CA LEU A 9 -0.94 3.93 4.57
C LEU A 9 -2.33 4.55 4.41
N GLU A 10 -2.91 5.10 5.49
CA GLU A 10 -4.20 5.81 5.47
C GLU A 10 -4.17 7.01 4.50
N ILE A 11 -3.13 7.85 4.58
CA ILE A 11 -2.98 9.04 3.73
C ILE A 11 -2.88 8.64 2.26
N VAL A 12 -2.02 7.66 1.95
CA VAL A 12 -1.80 7.19 0.58
C VAL A 12 -3.05 6.52 0.03
N HIS A 13 -3.76 5.72 0.82
CA HIS A 13 -5.01 5.09 0.43
C HIS A 13 -6.06 6.15 0.04
N ARG A 14 -6.29 7.15 0.90
CA ARG A 14 -7.23 8.25 0.61
C ARG A 14 -6.83 9.05 -0.63
N TYR A 15 -5.54 9.36 -0.78
CA TYR A 15 -5.04 10.06 -1.96
C TYR A 15 -5.28 9.24 -3.24
N MET A 16 -5.09 7.92 -3.20
CA MET A 16 -5.31 7.05 -4.37
C MET A 16 -6.78 6.71 -4.64
N GLU A 17 -7.68 6.89 -3.69
CA GLU A 17 -9.13 6.92 -3.97
C GLU A 17 -9.50 8.11 -4.86
N GLU A 18 -8.91 9.29 -4.59
CA GLU A 18 -9.12 10.49 -5.43
C GLU A 18 -8.35 10.41 -6.77
N TYR A 19 -7.14 9.83 -6.76
CA TYR A 19 -6.25 9.77 -7.91
C TYR A 19 -5.76 8.34 -8.20
N PRO A 20 -6.61 7.46 -8.76
CA PRO A 20 -6.36 6.01 -8.84
C PRO A 20 -5.18 5.60 -9.73
N ASN A 21 -4.74 6.47 -10.64
CA ASN A 21 -3.60 6.22 -11.52
C ASN A 21 -2.26 6.70 -10.93
N SER A 22 -2.28 7.26 -9.71
CA SER A 22 -1.07 7.71 -9.03
C SER A 22 -0.13 6.57 -8.68
N THR A 23 1.14 6.90 -8.56
CA THR A 23 2.18 6.00 -8.07
C THR A 23 2.82 6.62 -6.83
N PHE A 24 2.92 5.84 -5.76
CA PHE A 24 3.62 6.22 -4.54
C PHE A 24 5.03 5.66 -4.57
N TYR A 25 6.03 6.53 -4.57
CA TYR A 25 7.44 6.18 -4.62
C TYR A 25 8.02 6.17 -3.22
N VAL A 26 8.78 5.12 -2.91
CA VAL A 26 9.58 5.03 -1.69
C VAL A 26 11.05 5.07 -2.10
N ASP A 27 11.87 5.79 -1.36
CA ASP A 27 13.31 6.00 -1.68
C ASP A 27 14.13 4.69 -1.73
N ASN A 28 13.56 3.56 -1.30
CA ASN A 28 14.15 2.23 -1.47
C ASN A 28 13.99 1.63 -2.89
N GLY A 29 13.42 2.40 -3.83
CA GLY A 29 13.24 1.98 -5.22
C GLY A 29 11.93 1.23 -5.49
N TYR A 30 11.09 1.01 -4.47
CA TYR A 30 9.76 0.42 -4.67
C TYR A 30 8.71 1.46 -5.04
N THR A 31 7.77 1.02 -5.88
CA THR A 31 6.63 1.81 -6.32
C THR A 31 5.32 1.10 -5.99
N PHE A 32 4.44 1.78 -5.28
CA PHE A 32 3.13 1.26 -4.92
C PHE A 32 2.07 1.92 -5.81
N ARG A 33 1.24 1.09 -6.44
CA ARG A 33 0.04 1.53 -7.17
C ARG A 33 -1.19 1.20 -6.31
N LYS A 34 -2.33 1.78 -6.65
CA LYS A 34 -3.57 1.64 -5.90
C LYS A 34 -3.87 0.21 -5.47
N HIS A 35 -3.81 -0.76 -6.37
CA HIS A 35 -4.11 -2.15 -6.03
C HIS A 35 -3.16 -2.77 -4.98
N HIS A 36 -1.90 -2.34 -4.91
CA HIS A 36 -0.98 -2.75 -3.83
C HIS A 36 -1.43 -2.16 -2.49
N ILE A 37 -1.75 -0.85 -2.48
CA ILE A 37 -2.20 -0.13 -1.28
C ILE A 37 -3.54 -0.68 -0.78
N ASP A 38 -4.50 -0.91 -1.68
CA ASP A 38 -5.79 -1.52 -1.37
C ASP A 38 -5.60 -2.91 -0.75
N ALA A 39 -4.66 -3.70 -1.27
CA ALA A 39 -4.40 -5.04 -0.76
C ALA A 39 -3.82 -5.01 0.66
N ILE A 40 -2.96 -4.04 0.99
CA ILE A 40 -2.41 -3.85 2.34
C ILE A 40 -3.49 -3.30 3.29
N TYR A 41 -4.22 -2.27 2.86
CA TYR A 41 -5.22 -1.56 3.66
C TYR A 41 -6.39 -2.45 4.07
N ASN A 42 -6.83 -3.34 3.17
CA ASN A 42 -7.97 -4.24 3.43
C ASN A 42 -7.59 -5.55 4.14
N MET A 43 -6.34 -5.72 4.59
CA MET A 43 -5.97 -6.87 5.43
C MET A 43 -6.67 -6.79 6.79
N PRO A 44 -7.06 -7.92 7.41
CA PRO A 44 -7.59 -7.92 8.77
C PRO A 44 -6.66 -7.23 9.77
N GLU A 45 -5.36 -7.35 9.54
CA GLU A 45 -4.31 -6.61 10.24
C GLU A 45 -3.33 -6.07 9.19
N PRO A 46 -3.36 -4.75 8.88
CA PRO A 46 -2.46 -4.15 7.91
C PRO A 46 -0.99 -4.30 8.29
N ASP A 47 -0.15 -4.70 7.33
CA ASP A 47 1.28 -4.92 7.52
C ASP A 47 1.99 -3.62 7.90
N ALA A 48 2.36 -3.44 9.17
CA ALA A 48 2.98 -2.21 9.66
C ALA A 48 4.37 -1.90 9.06
N GLU A 49 4.98 -2.85 8.34
CA GLU A 49 6.27 -2.68 7.68
C GLU A 49 6.13 -2.70 6.15
N TRP A 50 4.92 -2.53 5.62
CA TRP A 50 4.61 -2.63 4.20
C TRP A 50 5.55 -1.80 3.31
N ILE A 51 5.94 -0.61 3.78
CA ILE A 51 6.75 0.35 3.05
C ILE A 51 8.18 -0.14 2.76
N TYR A 52 8.65 -1.13 3.53
CA TYR A 52 9.98 -1.73 3.38
C TYR A 52 9.97 -3.04 2.58
N LYS A 53 8.80 -3.49 2.14
CA LYS A 53 8.60 -4.80 1.48
C LYS A 53 8.34 -4.60 -0.02
N ASN A 54 8.70 -5.60 -0.81
CA ASN A 54 8.44 -5.58 -2.24
C ASN A 54 6.91 -5.55 -2.50
N PRO A 55 6.39 -4.57 -3.28
CA PRO A 55 4.97 -4.42 -3.54
C PRO A 55 4.33 -5.64 -4.22
N ASP A 56 5.14 -6.44 -4.92
CA ASP A 56 4.68 -7.68 -5.57
C ASP A 56 4.08 -8.68 -4.59
N LYS A 57 4.46 -8.62 -3.31
CA LYS A 57 3.85 -9.40 -2.21
C LYS A 57 2.35 -9.11 -2.06
N TYR A 58 1.91 -7.92 -2.47
CA TYR A 58 0.53 -7.43 -2.32
C TYR A 58 -0.23 -7.43 -3.66
N LYS A 59 0.32 -8.06 -4.71
CA LYS A 59 -0.47 -8.37 -5.90
C LYS A 59 -1.60 -9.29 -5.49
N LYS A 60 -2.86 -8.91 -5.77
CA LYS A 60 -3.99 -9.84 -5.66
C LYS A 60 -3.62 -11.08 -6.45
N GLU A 61 -3.61 -12.25 -5.80
CA GLU A 61 -3.67 -13.51 -6.52
C GLU A 61 -4.93 -13.42 -7.39
N SER A 62 -4.76 -13.34 -8.70
CA SER A 62 -5.83 -13.61 -9.63
C SER A 62 -6.21 -15.08 -9.42
N LYS A 63 -7.14 -15.34 -8.51
CA LYS A 63 -7.80 -16.63 -8.39
C LYS A 63 -8.49 -16.86 -9.73
N HIS A 64 -7.87 -17.69 -10.56
CA HIS A 64 -8.46 -18.28 -11.75
C HIS A 64 -9.15 -19.58 -11.35
#